data_AF-A0AAD0YCA4-F1
#
_entry.id   AF-A0AAD0YCA4-F1
#
_cell.length_a   1.000
_cell.length_b   1.000
_cell.length_c   1.000
_cell.angle_alpha   90.00
_cell.angle_beta   90.00
_cell.angle_gamma   90.00
#
_symmetry.space_group_name_H-M   'P 1'
#
loop_
_entity.id
_entity.type
_entity.pdbx_description
1 polymer ?
#
loop_
_entity_poly.entity_id
_entity_poly.type
_entity_poly.pdbx_seq_one_letter_code
_entity_poly.pdbx_strand_id
1 'polypeptide(L)'
;MKKLILVVAIVATGLVSAKDGEKIKVSEDTNKKEVVQSKASQNDTPPDDTKMQCYEYSMFIPCTETFITDTQCWGPGSGTATWEDAWDCIQQNGSLAVDYFCG
;
A
#
# COMPACT_ATOMS: atom_id res chain seq x y z
N MET A 1 21.62 3.11 -33.42
CA MET A 1 20.28 3.45 -33.96
C MET A 1 19.69 2.23 -34.64
N LYS A 2 18.64 1.64 -34.08
CA LYS A 2 17.63 0.83 -34.79
C LYS A 2 16.41 0.72 -33.87
N LYS A 3 15.33 1.31 -34.35
CA LYS A 3 14.03 1.44 -33.70
C LYS A 3 13.37 0.06 -33.70
N LEU A 4 12.78 -0.36 -32.59
CA LEU A 4 11.85 -1.50 -32.58
C LEU A 4 10.47 -1.01 -32.17
N ILE A 5 9.51 -1.55 -32.91
CA ILE A 5 8.22 -0.98 -33.26
C ILE A 5 7.19 -1.23 -32.14
N LEU A 6 6.39 -0.21 -31.85
CA LEU A 6 5.14 -0.30 -31.10
C LEU A 6 4.18 -1.31 -31.76
N VAL A 7 3.73 -2.31 -31.02
CA VAL A 7 2.49 -3.02 -31.35
C VAL A 7 1.57 -2.93 -30.14
N VAL A 8 0.55 -2.09 -30.30
CA VAL A 8 -0.61 -1.97 -29.44
C VAL A 8 -1.47 -3.21 -29.62
N ALA A 9 -1.75 -3.91 -28.52
CA ALA A 9 -2.86 -4.84 -28.43
C ALA A 9 -3.73 -4.40 -27.24
N ILE A 10 -4.72 -3.58 -27.55
CA ILE A 10 -5.84 -3.29 -26.65
C ILE A 10 -6.72 -4.52 -26.67
N VAL A 11 -6.75 -5.27 -25.57
CA VAL A 11 -7.82 -6.22 -25.31
C VAL A 11 -8.64 -5.65 -24.16
N ALA A 12 -9.64 -4.85 -24.52
CA ALA A 12 -10.75 -4.56 -23.64
C ALA A 12 -11.54 -5.86 -23.47
N THR A 13 -11.46 -6.47 -22.29
CA THR A 13 -12.44 -7.47 -21.83
C THR A 13 -13.09 -6.92 -20.58
N GLY A 14 -14.42 -6.96 -20.60
CA GLY A 14 -15.28 -6.06 -19.84
C GLY A 14 -15.28 -6.24 -18.32
N LEU A 15 -15.75 -5.18 -17.68
CA LEU A 15 -16.26 -5.19 -16.31
C LEU A 15 -17.32 -6.30 -16.17
N VAL A 16 -17.06 -7.27 -15.30
CA VAL A 16 -18.14 -8.01 -14.64
C VAL A 16 -18.00 -7.76 -13.16
N SER A 17 -18.79 -6.81 -12.67
CA SER A 17 -19.10 -6.69 -11.25
C SER A 17 -20.07 -7.83 -10.93
N ALA A 18 -19.64 -8.79 -10.10
CA ALA A 18 -20.53 -9.78 -9.50
C ALA A 18 -19.96 -10.25 -8.15
N LYS A 19 -20.78 -9.95 -7.15
CA LYS A 19 -20.79 -10.36 -5.75
C LYS A 19 -20.88 -11.89 -5.60
N ASP A 20 -20.15 -12.42 -4.62
CA ASP A 20 -20.21 -13.75 -3.98
C ASP A 20 -20.07 -15.02 -4.87
N GLY A 21 -19.11 -15.89 -4.50
CA GLY A 21 -19.06 -17.25 -5.04
C GLY A 21 -17.71 -17.95 -4.93
N GLU A 22 -17.48 -18.56 -3.77
CA GLU A 22 -16.49 -19.59 -3.45
C GLU A 22 -16.16 -20.58 -4.60
N LYS A 23 -14.86 -20.77 -4.90
CA LYS A 23 -14.25 -22.09 -5.17
C LYS A 23 -12.72 -22.00 -5.32
N ILE A 24 -12.06 -22.59 -4.33
CA ILE A 24 -10.62 -22.83 -4.24
C ILE A 24 -10.17 -23.81 -5.33
N LYS A 25 -9.10 -23.48 -6.05
CA LYS A 25 -8.12 -24.45 -6.58
C LYS A 25 -6.72 -23.91 -6.34
N VAL A 26 -6.05 -24.56 -5.38
CA VAL A 26 -4.62 -24.43 -5.09
C VAL A 26 -3.84 -25.08 -6.23
N SER A 27 -2.84 -24.37 -6.75
CA SER A 27 -1.65 -24.98 -7.34
C SER A 27 -0.43 -24.24 -6.80
N GLU A 28 0.47 -25.04 -6.28
CA GLU A 28 1.65 -24.74 -5.48
C GLU A 28 2.82 -24.22 -6.35
N ASP A 29 3.66 -23.42 -5.70
CA ASP A 29 5.12 -23.40 -5.80
C ASP A 29 5.86 -22.28 -6.55
N THR A 30 6.94 -21.85 -5.88
CA THR A 30 8.09 -21.06 -6.33
C THR A 30 8.03 -19.52 -6.27
N ASN A 31 8.30 -19.00 -5.06
CA ASN A 31 9.49 -18.21 -4.76
C ASN A 31 9.89 -17.08 -5.75
N LYS A 32 9.38 -15.88 -5.48
CA LYS A 32 10.17 -14.63 -5.38
C LYS A 32 9.21 -13.53 -4.93
N LYS A 33 9.35 -13.14 -3.66
CA LYS A 33 8.65 -12.02 -3.03
C LYS A 33 9.21 -10.73 -3.65
N GLU A 34 8.81 -10.43 -4.88
CA GLU A 34 8.90 -9.07 -5.40
C GLU A 34 8.08 -8.21 -4.46
N VAL A 35 8.74 -7.22 -3.88
CA VAL A 35 8.11 -6.10 -3.19
C VAL A 35 7.08 -5.53 -4.16
N VAL A 36 5.82 -5.92 -3.98
CA VAL A 36 4.69 -5.23 -4.58
C VAL A 36 4.68 -3.89 -3.89
N GLN A 37 5.41 -2.95 -4.48
CA GLN A 37 5.19 -1.53 -4.29
C GLN A 37 3.73 -1.34 -4.65
N SER A 38 2.87 -1.37 -3.62
CA SER A 38 1.45 -1.06 -3.74
C SER A 38 1.40 0.24 -4.51
N LYS A 39 0.88 0.15 -5.74
CA LYS A 39 0.73 1.27 -6.64
C LYS A 39 -0.03 2.33 -5.85
N ALA A 40 0.67 3.34 -5.37
CA ALA A 40 0.05 4.61 -5.04
C ALA A 40 -0.74 4.97 -6.30
N SER A 41 -2.06 4.86 -6.19
CA SER A 41 -2.96 5.32 -7.21
C SER A 41 -2.71 6.83 -7.28
N GLN A 42 -1.82 7.25 -8.17
CA GLN A 42 -1.66 8.63 -8.59
C GLN A 42 -2.93 9.01 -9.36
N ASN A 43 -4.04 9.12 -8.63
CA ASN A 43 -5.06 10.07 -9.00
C ASN A 43 -4.56 11.39 -8.40
N ASP A 44 -4.05 12.27 -9.25
CA ASP A 44 -3.73 13.68 -8.95
C ASP A 44 -5.02 14.49 -8.66
N THR A 45 -5.90 13.95 -7.82
CA THR A 45 -6.97 14.71 -7.19
C THR A 45 -6.38 15.19 -5.87
N PRO A 46 -6.32 16.52 -5.64
CA PRO A 46 -5.95 17.05 -4.33
C PRO A 46 -6.77 16.33 -3.26
N PRO A 47 -6.15 15.92 -2.14
CA PRO A 47 -6.90 15.30 -1.06
C PRO A 47 -8.08 16.20 -0.72
N ASP A 48 -9.28 15.63 -0.76
CA ASP A 48 -10.48 16.34 -0.37
C ASP A 48 -10.41 16.59 1.13
N ASP A 49 -10.15 17.84 1.54
CA ASP A 49 -10.01 18.27 2.94
C ASP A 49 -11.28 17.99 3.77
N THR A 50 -12.39 17.65 3.13
CA THR A 50 -13.63 17.26 3.81
C THR A 50 -13.70 15.77 4.17
N LYS A 51 -12.71 14.96 3.73
CA LYS A 51 -12.68 13.52 3.94
C LYS A 51 -11.45 13.09 4.71
N MET A 52 -11.64 12.09 5.56
CA MET A 52 -10.53 11.38 6.19
C MET A 52 -9.75 10.62 5.11
N GLN A 53 -8.43 10.75 5.16
CA GLN A 53 -7.47 10.05 4.33
C GLN A 53 -6.74 9.04 5.20
N CYS A 54 -6.43 7.85 4.67
CA CYS A 54 -5.68 6.83 5.40
C CYS A 54 -4.59 6.24 4.51
N TYR A 55 -3.43 5.99 5.10
CA TYR A 55 -2.27 5.42 4.44
C TYR A 55 -1.83 4.16 5.20
N GLU A 56 -1.83 3.03 4.49
CA GLU A 56 -1.25 1.78 4.99
C GLU A 56 0.26 1.77 4.68
N TYR A 57 1.06 1.47 5.69
CA TYR A 57 2.51 1.45 5.60
C TYR A 57 3.08 0.22 6.31
N SER A 58 4.33 -0.11 6.01
CA SER A 58 5.02 -1.23 6.65
C SER A 58 6.34 -0.78 7.26
N MET A 59 6.53 -1.13 8.52
CA MET A 59 7.75 -0.89 9.30
C MET A 59 8.66 -2.11 9.19
N PHE A 60 9.91 -1.90 8.83
CA PHE A 60 10.92 -2.97 8.81
C PHE A 60 11.57 -3.10 10.19
N ILE A 61 11.55 -4.30 10.75
CA ILE A 61 12.18 -4.62 12.02
C ILE A 61 13.50 -5.36 11.73
N PRO A 62 14.66 -4.71 11.92
CA PRO A 62 15.94 -5.25 11.46
C PRO A 62 16.41 -6.47 12.25
N CYS A 63 16.14 -6.52 13.55
CA CYS A 63 16.59 -7.64 14.41
C CYS A 63 15.86 -8.96 14.13
N THR A 64 14.66 -8.90 13.54
CA THR A 64 13.85 -10.09 13.21
C THR A 64 13.69 -10.28 11.70
N GLU A 65 14.18 -9.36 10.88
CA GLU A 65 13.99 -9.31 9.42
C GLU A 65 12.50 -9.38 9.00
N THR A 66 11.61 -8.87 9.85
CA THR A 66 10.15 -8.89 9.60
C THR A 66 9.61 -7.52 9.23
N PHE A 67 8.47 -7.50 8.54
CA PHE A 67 7.68 -6.30 8.32
C PHE A 67 6.42 -6.34 9.16
N ILE A 68 6.08 -5.20 9.76
CA ILE A 68 4.83 -4.99 10.50
C ILE A 68 4.04 -3.91 9.77
N THR A 69 2.80 -4.22 9.43
CA THR A 69 1.90 -3.29 8.74
C THR A 69 1.11 -2.49 9.76
N ASP A 70 0.94 -1.21 9.49
CA ASP A 70 0.11 -0.30 10.26
C ASP A 70 -0.64 0.66 9.32
N THR A 71 -1.66 1.34 9.83
CA THR A 71 -2.46 2.31 9.10
C THR A 71 -2.55 3.61 9.86
N GLN A 72 -2.14 4.70 9.21
CA GLN A 72 -2.29 6.04 9.77
C GLN A 72 -3.29 6.84 8.96
N CYS A 73 -4.23 7.49 9.66
CA CYS A 73 -5.23 8.36 9.05
C CYS A 73 -5.01 9.82 9.45
N TRP A 74 -5.47 10.74 8.59
CA TRP A 74 -5.54 12.18 8.87
C TRP A 74 -6.81 12.80 8.27
N GLY A 75 -7.14 14.00 8.73
CA GLY A 75 -8.32 14.74 8.32
C GLY A 75 -9.50 14.56 9.28
N PRO A 76 -10.70 15.01 8.90
CA PRO A 76 -11.86 15.08 9.78
C PRO A 76 -12.18 13.74 10.47
N GLY A 77 -12.29 13.77 11.80
CA GLY A 77 -12.66 12.61 12.62
C GLY A 77 -11.53 11.63 12.95
N SER A 78 -10.31 11.82 12.43
CA SER A 78 -9.17 10.92 12.69
C SER A 78 -8.42 11.20 14.01
N GLY A 79 -8.57 12.42 14.57
CA GLY A 79 -7.73 12.88 15.68
C GLY A 79 -6.36 13.43 15.25
N THR A 80 -6.03 13.34 13.96
CA THR A 80 -4.79 13.82 13.34
C THR A 80 -5.17 14.80 12.23
N ALA A 81 -4.82 16.07 12.36
CA ALA A 81 -5.40 17.10 11.50
C ALA A 81 -4.82 17.06 10.08
N THR A 82 -3.50 16.96 9.96
CA THR A 82 -2.81 17.09 8.68
C THR A 82 -2.01 15.84 8.30
N TRP A 83 -1.56 15.80 7.05
CA TRP A 83 -0.63 14.76 6.60
C TRP A 83 0.70 14.81 7.36
N GLU A 84 1.18 16.01 7.69
CA GLU A 84 2.42 16.19 8.44
C GLU A 84 2.31 15.57 9.84
N ASP A 85 1.20 15.80 10.55
CA ASP A 85 0.95 15.16 11.85
C ASP A 85 0.89 13.62 11.72
N ALA A 86 0.27 13.10 10.66
CA ALA A 86 0.24 11.67 10.38
C ALA A 86 1.63 11.11 10.07
N TRP A 87 2.43 11.84 9.30
CA TRP A 87 3.80 11.45 8.98
C TRP A 87 4.68 11.40 10.22
N ASP A 88 4.55 12.37 11.13
CA ASP A 88 5.25 12.34 12.41
C ASP A 88 4.84 11.13 13.26
N CYS A 89 3.55 10.77 13.27
CA CYS A 89 3.07 9.54 13.91
C CYS A 89 3.69 8.27 13.29
N ILE A 90 3.72 8.19 11.95
CA ILE A 90 4.33 7.06 11.22
C ILE A 90 5.80 6.88 11.62
N GLN A 91 6.56 7.97 11.67
CA GLN A 91 7.98 7.95 12.03
C GLN A 91 8.18 7.58 13.50
N GLN A 92 7.36 8.13 14.40
CA GLN A 92 7.41 7.79 15.82
C GLN A 92 7.05 6.33 16.08
N ASN A 93 5.99 5.82 15.45
CA ASN A 93 5.60 4.41 15.54
C ASN A 93 6.70 3.50 15.01
N GLY A 94 7.35 3.87 13.89
CA GLY A 94 8.49 3.16 13.35
C GLY A 94 9.65 3.05 14.36
N SER A 95 10.03 4.16 15.00
CA SER A 95 11.07 4.16 16.03
C SER A 95 10.67 3.29 17.22
N LEU A 96 9.45 3.45 17.74
CA LEU A 96 8.95 2.67 18.87
C LEU A 96 8.85 1.18 18.57
N ALA A 97 8.49 0.80 17.35
CA ALA A 97 8.47 -0.59 16.93
C ALA A 97 9.88 -1.17 16.92
N VAL A 98 10.86 -0.44 16.36
CA VAL A 98 12.26 -0.90 16.39
C VAL A 98 12.76 -1.04 17.82
N ASP A 99 12.54 -0.05 18.68
CA ASP A 99 12.95 -0.09 20.09
C ASP A 99 12.27 -1.25 20.84
N TYR A 100 10.98 -1.46 20.62
CA TYR A 100 10.23 -2.55 21.25
C TYR A 100 10.74 -3.95 20.87
N PHE A 101 11.04 -4.17 19.57
CA PHE A 101 11.47 -5.48 19.10
C PHE A 101 12.97 -5.72 19.25
N CYS A 102 13.79 -4.68 19.18
CA CYS A 102 15.25 -4.80 19.09
C CYS A 102 16.01 -4.39 20.35
N GLY A 103 15.40 -3.65 21.29
CA GLY A 103 15.99 -3.26 22.57
C GLY A 103 16.81 -1.99 22.51
#